data_AF-X1HNG5-F1
#
_entry.id   AF-X1HNG5-F1
#
_cell.length_a   1.000
_cell.length_b   1.000
_cell.length_c   1.000
_cell.angle_alpha   90.00
_cell.angle_beta   90.00
_cell.angle_gamma   90.00
#
_symmetry.space_group_name_H-M   'P 1'
#
loop_
_entity.id
_entity.type
_entity.pdbx_description
1 polymer ?
#
loop_
_entity_poly.entity_id
_entity_poly.type
_entity_poly.pdbx_seq_one_letter_code
_entity_poly.pdbx_strand_id
1 'polypeptide(L)'
;MKRSCGVRVSNALYLCVDVSPYGKDISYFLLDPTKPCNLKPFRTPIIIEGKKHNDIAVYIGKEYYPFVPDFIEEGRVMGLSRRIPKNFPFERLTPYKSRMFLVHERAIPKFDYHIERACPRKIKHSGKCGDTCVFDLWHLSALEKIKEKHEVSMLDEDHVVVTTPSVKYSVNI
;
A
#
# COMPACT_ATOMS: atom_id res chain seq x y z
N MET A 1 7.86 -19.41 9.62
CA MET A 1 7.58 -18.78 8.31
C MET A 1 8.27 -17.43 8.25
N LYS A 2 9.00 -17.14 7.17
CA LYS A 2 9.80 -15.91 7.01
C LYS A 2 8.96 -14.84 6.30
N ARG A 3 8.89 -13.63 6.85
CA ARG A 3 8.30 -12.45 6.19
C ARG A 3 9.37 -11.67 5.45
N SER A 4 9.02 -10.84 4.47
CA SER A 4 9.97 -9.95 3.80
C SER A 4 10.60 -8.94 4.77
N CYS A 5 9.88 -8.56 5.83
CA CYS A 5 10.41 -7.75 6.93
C CYS A 5 11.18 -8.53 8.03
N GLY A 6 11.36 -9.85 7.88
CA GLY A 6 12.14 -10.69 8.78
C GLY A 6 11.33 -11.77 9.51
N VAL A 7 11.82 -12.19 10.68
CA VAL A 7 11.22 -13.27 11.49
C VAL A 7 10.78 -12.71 12.86
N ARG A 8 9.70 -13.28 13.42
CA ARG A 8 9.28 -12.94 14.79
C ARG A 8 10.37 -13.30 15.79
N VAL A 9 10.54 -12.42 16.78
CA VAL A 9 11.54 -12.54 17.84
C VAL A 9 10.80 -12.97 19.11
N SER A 10 11.32 -14.02 19.75
CA SER A 10 10.77 -14.48 21.03
C SER A 10 10.87 -13.38 22.10
N ASN A 11 9.92 -13.34 23.04
CA ASN A 11 9.84 -12.36 24.13
C ASN A 11 9.75 -10.87 23.69
N ALA A 12 9.33 -10.60 22.45
CA ALA A 12 9.03 -9.25 21.97
C ALA A 12 7.52 -8.97 21.95
N LEU A 13 7.16 -7.69 22.04
CA LEU A 13 5.77 -7.23 21.93
C LEU A 13 5.43 -6.90 20.47
N TYR A 14 4.19 -7.20 20.09
CA TYR A 14 3.69 -7.00 18.74
C TYR A 14 2.32 -6.33 18.77
N LEU A 15 2.14 -5.33 17.91
CA LEU A 15 0.82 -4.88 17.47
C LEU A 15 0.32 -5.88 16.44
N CYS A 16 -0.87 -6.43 16.64
CA CYS A 16 -1.45 -7.41 15.75
C CYS A 16 -2.83 -6.95 15.28
N VAL A 17 -3.13 -7.25 14.02
CA VAL A 17 -4.51 -7.27 13.51
C VAL A 17 -4.77 -8.73 13.14
N ASP A 18 -5.58 -9.39 13.96
CA ASP A 18 -5.88 -10.80 13.78
C ASP A 18 -6.86 -11.03 12.64
N VAL A 19 -6.65 -12.15 11.94
CA VAL A 19 -7.64 -12.76 11.06
C VAL A 19 -8.60 -13.57 11.93
N SER A 20 -9.66 -12.92 12.43
CA SER A 20 -10.74 -13.61 13.15
C SER A 20 -11.52 -14.54 12.20
N PRO A 21 -12.14 -15.64 12.66
CA PRO A 21 -13.08 -16.45 11.86
C PRO A 21 -14.23 -15.62 11.25
N TYR A 22 -14.57 -14.51 11.87
CA TYR A 22 -15.54 -13.52 11.39
C TYR A 22 -14.88 -12.22 10.91
N GLY A 23 -13.55 -12.12 11.07
CA GLY A 23 -12.76 -11.01 10.62
C GLY A 23 -12.62 -11.01 9.11
N LYS A 24 -12.24 -9.86 8.57
CA LYS A 24 -11.87 -9.74 7.16
C LYS A 24 -10.36 -9.54 7.08
N ASP A 25 -9.76 -10.02 6.00
CA ASP A 25 -8.34 -9.84 5.79
C ASP A 25 -8.00 -8.37 5.50
N ILE A 26 -6.71 -8.02 5.56
CA ILE A 26 -6.24 -6.65 5.33
C ILE A 26 -6.77 -6.05 4.01
N SER A 27 -6.90 -6.85 2.94
CA SER A 27 -7.38 -6.34 1.66
C SER A 27 -8.79 -5.78 1.80
N TYR A 28 -9.62 -6.32 2.70
CA TYR A 28 -10.99 -5.84 2.98
C TYR A 28 -11.06 -4.37 3.34
N PHE A 29 -10.04 -3.87 4.03
CA PHE A 29 -9.99 -2.51 4.54
C PHE A 29 -9.33 -1.51 3.58
N LEU A 30 -8.88 -1.96 2.40
CA LEU A 30 -8.20 -1.13 1.38
C LEU A 30 -9.17 -0.54 0.36
N LEU A 31 -10.34 -0.10 0.83
CA LEU A 31 -11.36 0.54 0.01
C LEU A 31 -11.24 2.06 0.02
N ASP A 32 -10.60 2.61 1.05
CA ASP A 32 -10.45 4.04 1.18
C ASP A 32 -9.31 4.55 0.28
N PRO A 33 -9.48 5.71 -0.37
CA PRO A 33 -8.42 6.30 -1.17
C PRO A 33 -7.20 6.61 -0.32
N THR A 34 -6.02 6.44 -0.92
CA THR A 34 -4.76 6.75 -0.25
C THR A 34 -4.68 8.23 0.08
N LYS A 35 -4.38 8.55 1.34
CA LYS A 35 -4.28 9.94 1.79
C LYS A 35 -2.83 10.37 1.92
N PRO A 36 -2.48 11.57 1.42
CA PRO A 36 -1.14 12.10 1.63
C PRO A 36 -0.91 12.30 3.13
N CYS A 37 0.28 11.92 3.60
CA CYS A 37 0.70 12.16 4.97
C CYS A 37 2.14 12.70 4.99
N ASN A 38 2.38 13.72 5.82
CA ASN A 38 3.70 14.35 5.96
C ASN A 38 4.54 13.65 7.04
N LEU A 39 4.66 12.32 6.95
CA LEU A 39 5.45 11.53 7.89
C LEU A 39 6.79 11.15 7.25
N LYS A 40 7.89 11.41 7.96
CA LYS A 40 9.21 10.90 7.58
C LYS A 40 9.27 9.39 7.85
N PRO A 41 10.12 8.62 7.16
CA PRO A 41 10.33 7.20 7.45
C PRO A 41 10.70 6.96 8.92
N PHE A 42 10.04 5.99 9.55
CA PHE A 42 10.30 5.61 10.95
C PHE A 42 10.32 4.08 11.11
N ARG A 43 11.19 3.59 12.00
CA ARG A 43 11.33 2.13 12.21
C ARG A 43 10.26 1.57 13.16
N THR A 44 10.01 2.31 14.24
CA THR A 44 9.08 1.93 15.30
C THR A 44 7.73 2.59 15.05
N PRO A 45 6.60 1.87 15.17
CA PRO A 45 5.28 2.47 15.08
C PRO A 45 5.14 3.70 15.97
N ILE A 46 4.49 4.73 15.44
CA ILE A 46 4.25 5.99 16.16
C ILE A 46 2.76 6.17 16.42
N ILE A 47 2.44 6.91 17.48
CA ILE A 47 1.06 7.30 17.78
C ILE A 47 0.72 8.56 16.99
N ILE A 48 -0.38 8.53 16.25
CA ILE A 48 -0.99 9.70 15.63
C ILE A 48 -2.08 10.22 16.58
N GLU A 49 -1.94 11.45 17.02
CA GLU A 49 -2.95 12.08 17.86
C GLU A 49 -4.16 12.49 17.02
N GLY A 50 -5.34 12.02 17.43
CA GLY A 50 -6.60 12.35 16.77
C GLY A 50 -7.53 13.11 17.71
N LYS A 51 -8.47 13.87 17.14
CA LYS A 51 -9.45 14.66 17.92
C LYS A 51 -10.35 13.81 18.83
N LYS A 52 -10.59 12.53 18.47
CA LYS A 52 -11.53 11.63 19.17
C LYS A 52 -10.86 10.40 19.79
N HIS A 53 -9.79 9.92 19.18
CA HIS A 53 -8.99 8.79 19.64
C HIS A 53 -7.63 8.91 18.97
N ASN A 54 -6.61 8.31 19.61
CA ASN A 54 -5.29 8.22 19.02
C ASN A 54 -5.19 6.95 18.17
N ASP A 55 -4.53 7.07 17.03
CA ASP A 55 -4.29 5.98 16.09
C ASP A 55 -2.81 5.61 16.07
N ILE A 56 -2.46 4.53 15.38
CA ILE A 56 -1.07 4.09 15.22
C ILE A 56 -0.68 4.17 13.76
N ALA A 57 0.48 4.75 13.46
CA ALA A 57 1.10 4.67 12.15
C ALA A 57 2.18 3.59 12.13
N VAL A 58 2.16 2.76 11.09
CA VAL A 58 3.21 1.79 10.79
C VAL A 58 3.77 2.10 9.41
N TYR A 59 5.06 2.45 9.38
CA TYR A 59 5.76 2.71 8.14
C TYR A 59 6.28 1.40 7.53
N ILE A 60 5.95 1.20 6.26
CA ILE A 60 6.33 0.04 5.45
C ILE A 60 7.48 0.48 4.53
N GLY A 61 8.65 -0.12 4.74
CA GLY A 61 9.86 0.22 3.99
C GLY A 61 9.80 -0.32 2.56
N LYS A 62 9.99 0.57 1.59
CA LYS A 62 10.03 0.23 0.16
C LYS A 62 11.16 -0.74 -0.21
N GLU A 63 12.19 -0.81 0.63
CA GLU A 63 13.31 -1.72 0.47
C GLU A 63 12.93 -3.18 0.75
N TYR A 64 11.88 -3.41 1.55
CA TYR A 64 11.34 -4.74 1.85
C TYR A 64 10.10 -5.07 1.02
N TYR A 65 9.32 -4.04 0.70
CA TYR A 65 8.10 -4.15 -0.11
C TYR A 65 8.19 -3.08 -1.21
N PRO A 66 8.82 -3.37 -2.36
CA PRO A 66 8.94 -2.40 -3.44
C PRO A 66 7.59 -1.91 -3.93
N PHE A 67 6.57 -2.75 -3.87
CA PHE A 67 5.21 -2.38 -4.23
C PHE A 67 4.27 -2.54 -3.03
N VAL A 68 3.32 -1.60 -2.92
CA VAL A 68 2.29 -1.64 -1.87
C VAL A 68 1.50 -2.96 -1.87
N PRO A 69 1.11 -3.52 -3.02
CA PRO A 69 0.51 -4.87 -3.12
C PRO A 69 1.29 -5.98 -2.42
N ASP A 70 2.63 -5.97 -2.46
CA ASP A 70 3.47 -7.03 -1.88
C ASP A 70 3.20 -7.19 -0.38
N PHE A 71 3.12 -6.06 0.32
CA PHE A 71 2.82 -6.03 1.75
C PHE A 71 1.41 -6.52 2.04
N ILE A 72 0.47 -6.18 1.16
CA ILE A 72 -0.94 -6.52 1.33
C ILE A 72 -1.16 -8.01 1.13
N GLU A 73 -0.57 -8.61 0.10
CA GLU A 73 -0.66 -10.05 -0.13
C GLU A 73 -0.01 -10.86 1.00
N GLU A 74 1.15 -10.41 1.50
CA GLU A 74 1.75 -11.03 2.69
C GLU A 74 0.83 -10.91 3.91
N GLY A 75 0.27 -9.72 4.15
CA GLY A 75 -0.66 -9.46 5.25
C GLY A 75 -1.97 -10.26 5.12
N ARG A 76 -2.45 -10.51 3.90
CA ARG A 76 -3.65 -11.31 3.63
C ARG A 76 -3.46 -12.77 4.02
N VAL A 77 -2.28 -13.33 3.74
CA VAL A 77 -1.97 -14.74 4.04
C VAL A 77 -1.56 -14.93 5.50
N MET A 78 -0.77 -14.00 6.05
CA MET A 78 -0.09 -14.21 7.34
C MET A 78 -0.65 -13.35 8.50
N GLY A 79 -1.64 -12.50 8.24
CA GLY A 79 -2.08 -11.47 9.17
C GLY A 79 -1.05 -10.36 9.38
N LEU A 80 -1.50 -9.23 9.91
CA LEU A 80 -0.63 -8.09 10.14
C LEU A 80 -0.08 -8.11 11.55
N SER A 81 1.25 -8.06 11.66
CA SER A 81 1.90 -7.92 12.96
C SER A 81 3.14 -7.05 12.87
N ARG A 82 3.31 -6.11 13.80
CA ARG A 82 4.46 -5.21 13.86
C ARG A 82 5.06 -5.17 15.25
N ARG A 83 6.38 -5.37 15.33
CA ARG A 83 7.11 -5.32 16.61
C ARG A 83 7.10 -3.91 17.19
N ILE A 84 6.91 -3.81 18.49
CA ILE A 84 6.97 -2.57 19.27
C ILE A 84 7.93 -2.73 20.46
N PRO A 85 8.49 -1.61 20.96
CA PRO A 85 9.35 -1.65 22.14
C PRO A 85 8.54 -2.00 23.39
N LYS A 86 9.22 -2.51 24.44
CA LYS A 86 8.55 -2.92 25.68
C LYS A 86 7.91 -1.76 26.44
N ASN A 87 8.48 -0.57 26.32
CA ASN A 87 7.98 0.68 26.91
C ASN A 87 7.03 1.45 25.97
N PHE A 88 6.35 0.75 25.06
CA PHE A 88 5.38 1.39 24.18
C PHE A 88 4.22 1.99 25.02
N PRO A 89 3.81 3.24 24.77
CA PRO A 89 2.82 3.94 25.60
C PRO A 89 1.39 3.52 25.27
N PHE A 90 1.00 2.32 25.70
CA PHE A 90 -0.32 1.72 25.43
C PHE A 90 -1.48 2.55 26.02
N GLU A 91 -1.23 3.24 27.12
CA GLU A 91 -2.19 4.12 27.79
C GLU A 91 -2.66 5.28 26.91
N ARG A 92 -1.89 5.63 25.87
CA ARG A 92 -2.29 6.65 24.89
C ARG A 92 -3.24 6.10 23.83
N LEU A 93 -3.39 4.79 23.70
CA LEU A 93 -4.34 4.19 22.77
C LEU A 93 -5.74 4.17 23.38
N THR A 94 -6.75 4.24 22.53
CA THR A 94 -8.14 4.13 22.93
C THR A 94 -8.65 2.72 22.64
N PRO A 95 -8.95 1.91 23.68
CA PRO A 95 -9.43 0.55 23.50
C PRO A 95 -10.60 0.48 22.52
N TYR A 96 -10.54 -0.47 21.58
CA TYR A 96 -11.55 -0.73 20.55
C TYR A 96 -11.86 0.43 19.58
N LYS A 97 -11.13 1.54 19.64
CA LYS A 97 -11.32 2.71 18.77
C LYS A 97 -10.08 3.07 17.95
N SER A 98 -8.89 2.85 18.49
CA SER A 98 -7.64 3.08 17.77
C SER A 98 -7.55 2.24 16.51
N ARG A 99 -7.13 2.87 15.42
CA ARG A 99 -6.89 2.25 14.12
C ARG A 99 -5.40 2.15 13.86
N MET A 100 -5.04 1.25 12.96
CA MET A 100 -3.68 1.13 12.45
C MET A 100 -3.62 1.62 11.01
N PHE A 101 -2.86 2.68 10.79
CA PHE A 101 -2.56 3.22 9.47
C PHE A 101 -1.25 2.66 8.94
N LEU A 102 -1.28 2.27 7.68
CA LEU A 102 -0.13 1.75 6.95
C LEU A 102 0.38 2.85 6.03
N VAL A 103 1.66 3.19 6.20
CA VAL A 103 2.30 4.30 5.50
C VAL A 103 3.34 3.74 4.55
N HIS A 104 3.29 4.14 3.28
CA HIS A 104 4.25 3.71 2.27
C HIS A 104 4.52 4.82 1.26
N GLU A 105 5.78 5.00 0.85
CA GLU A 105 6.19 6.06 -0.11
C GLU A 105 5.59 5.95 -1.51
N ARG A 106 5.01 4.80 -1.84
CA ARG A 106 4.48 4.44 -3.17
C ARG A 106 2.98 4.21 -3.11
N ALA A 107 2.33 4.56 -1.99
CA ALA A 107 0.89 4.48 -1.86
C ALA A 107 0.18 5.46 -2.78
N ILE A 108 0.78 6.63 -3.03
CA ILE A 108 0.24 7.64 -3.96
C ILE A 108 1.21 7.73 -5.15
N PRO A 109 0.80 7.32 -6.34
CA PRO A 109 1.54 7.55 -7.58
C PRO A 109 1.82 9.05 -7.77
N LYS A 110 3.04 9.37 -8.21
CA LYS A 110 3.49 10.76 -8.46
C LYS A 110 3.37 11.17 -9.94
N PHE A 111 2.69 10.34 -10.73
CA PHE A 111 2.49 10.50 -12.16
C PHE A 111 1.01 10.31 -12.46
N ASP A 112 0.55 10.93 -13.53
CA ASP A 112 -0.81 10.74 -14.01
C ASP A 112 -0.95 9.36 -14.64
N TYR A 113 -2.04 8.68 -14.32
CA TYR A 113 -2.33 7.36 -14.86
C TYR A 113 -3.83 7.19 -15.01
N HIS A 114 -4.22 6.34 -15.97
CA HIS A 114 -5.60 5.94 -16.18
C HIS A 114 -5.68 4.41 -16.18
N ILE A 115 -6.62 3.85 -15.41
CA ILE A 115 -6.89 2.41 -15.41
C ILE A 115 -8.31 2.20 -15.93
N GLU A 116 -8.42 1.55 -17.09
CA GLU A 116 -9.70 1.21 -17.71
C GLU A 116 -10.35 -0.03 -17.05
N ARG A 117 -10.57 0.00 -15.72
CA ARG A 117 -11.29 -1.07 -15.03
C ARG A 117 -12.23 -0.58 -13.95
N ALA A 118 -13.36 -1.27 -13.86
CA ALA A 118 -14.26 -1.19 -12.72
C ALA A 118 -13.54 -1.72 -11.46
N CYS A 119 -13.81 -1.08 -10.30
CA CYS A 119 -13.31 -1.50 -9.00
C CYS A 119 -13.40 -3.03 -8.83
N PRO A 120 -12.30 -3.74 -8.46
CA PRO A 120 -12.30 -5.20 -8.32
C PRO A 120 -13.38 -5.74 -7.37
N ARG A 121 -13.85 -4.90 -6.44
CA ARG A 121 -14.91 -5.25 -5.49
C ARG A 121 -16.31 -4.86 -5.90
N LYS A 122 -16.48 -4.06 -6.96
CA LYS A 122 -17.78 -3.52 -7.38
C LYS A 122 -18.54 -2.76 -6.28
N ILE A 123 -17.82 -2.22 -5.29
CA ILE A 123 -18.37 -1.44 -4.18
C ILE A 123 -18.25 0.06 -4.53
N LYS A 124 -19.23 0.87 -4.13
CA LYS A 124 -19.12 2.33 -4.21
C LYS A 124 -18.02 2.80 -3.26
N HIS A 125 -16.96 3.41 -3.80
CA HIS A 125 -15.96 4.05 -2.97
C HIS A 125 -16.57 5.24 -2.21
N SER A 126 -16.11 5.46 -0.98
CA SER A 126 -16.47 6.62 -0.14
C SER A 126 -15.83 7.93 -0.65
N GLY A 127 -14.84 7.82 -1.54
CA GLY A 127 -14.17 8.93 -2.22
C GLY A 127 -14.94 9.47 -3.42
N LYS A 128 -14.54 10.65 -3.91
CA LYS A 128 -15.08 11.18 -5.17
C LYS A 128 -14.65 10.26 -6.31
N CYS A 129 -15.49 10.13 -7.34
CA CYS A 129 -15.08 9.48 -8.59
C CYS A 129 -13.83 10.19 -9.13
N GLY A 130 -12.68 9.52 -9.14
CA GLY A 130 -11.36 10.11 -9.47
C GLY A 130 -10.32 10.03 -8.34
N ASP A 131 -10.69 9.66 -7.12
CA ASP A 131 -9.70 9.43 -6.06
C ASP A 131 -8.93 8.11 -6.29
N THR A 132 -7.62 8.17 -6.06
CA THR A 132 -6.63 7.09 -6.28
C THR A 132 -6.97 5.87 -5.40
N CYS A 133 -7.33 4.74 -6.00
CA CYS A 133 -7.67 3.53 -5.26
C CYS A 133 -6.39 2.73 -4.94
N VAL A 134 -6.26 2.18 -3.73
CA VAL A 134 -5.12 1.30 -3.39
C VAL A 134 -5.03 0.10 -4.35
N PHE A 135 -6.16 -0.37 -4.88
CA PHE A 135 -6.17 -1.47 -5.85
C PHE A 135 -5.52 -1.12 -7.18
N ASP A 136 -5.51 0.15 -7.59
CA ASP A 136 -4.83 0.61 -8.80
C ASP A 136 -3.33 0.30 -8.74
N LEU A 137 -2.77 0.25 -7.53
CA LEU A 137 -1.37 -0.06 -7.31
C LEU A 137 -0.99 -1.49 -7.72
N TRP A 138 -1.94 -2.44 -7.83
CA TRP A 138 -1.64 -3.78 -8.39
C TRP A 138 -1.26 -3.68 -9.85
N HIS A 139 -2.02 -2.93 -10.64
CA HIS A 139 -1.70 -2.71 -12.05
C HIS A 139 -0.38 -1.96 -12.20
N LEU A 140 -0.15 -0.95 -11.35
CA LEU A 140 1.11 -0.21 -11.35
C LEU A 140 2.30 -1.03 -10.86
N SER A 141 2.08 -2.04 -9.99
CA SER A 141 3.15 -2.94 -9.53
C SER A 141 3.62 -3.92 -10.59
N ALA A 142 2.74 -4.26 -11.56
CA ALA A 142 3.09 -5.12 -12.68
C ALA A 142 4.00 -4.42 -13.72
N LEU A 143 4.18 -3.10 -13.61
CA LEU A 143 5.12 -2.31 -14.41
C LEU A 143 6.55 -2.49 -13.87
N GLU A 144 7.03 -3.73 -13.81
CA GLU A 144 8.37 -4.05 -13.35
C GLU A 144 9.43 -3.55 -14.34
N LYS A 145 10.07 -2.43 -13.96
CA LYS A 145 11.20 -1.72 -14.62
C LYS A 145 10.79 -0.58 -15.56
N ILE A 146 10.31 0.52 -14.98
CA ILE A 146 10.62 1.84 -15.54
C ILE A 146 12.10 2.12 -15.20
N LYS A 147 13.01 1.57 -16.01
CA LYS A 147 14.38 2.09 -16.13
C LYS A 147 14.34 3.17 -17.22
N GLU A 148 14.78 4.35 -16.85
CA GLU A 148 14.89 5.58 -17.65
C GLU A 148 15.42 5.38 -19.08
N LYS A 149 14.55 5.01 -20.03
CA LYS A 149 14.64 5.24 -21.49
C LYS A 149 13.48 4.52 -22.19
N HIS A 150 12.36 5.21 -22.33
CA HIS A 150 11.35 4.84 -23.33
C HIS A 150 11.64 5.67 -24.57
N GLU A 151 11.84 5.02 -25.71
CA GLU A 151 11.92 5.70 -27.00
C GLU A 151 10.56 5.56 -27.69
N VAL A 152 9.99 6.71 -28.04
CA VAL A 152 8.68 6.81 -28.67
C VAL A 152 8.90 7.16 -30.14
N SER A 153 8.47 6.29 -31.04
CA SER A 153 8.50 6.54 -32.48
C SER A 153 7.07 6.53 -33.03
N MET A 154 6.65 7.66 -33.60
CA MET A 154 5.38 7.79 -34.33
C MET A 154 5.46 6.98 -35.62
N LEU A 155 4.47 6.11 -35.87
CA LEU A 155 4.33 5.43 -37.16
C LEU A 155 3.38 6.18 -38.10
N ASP A 156 2.30 6.74 -37.56
CA ASP A 156 1.31 7.59 -38.25
C ASP A 156 0.54 8.45 -37.22
N GLU A 157 -0.46 9.24 -37.64
CA GLU A 157 -1.17 10.20 -36.77
C GLU A 157 -1.89 9.54 -35.58
N ASP A 158 -2.24 8.25 -35.70
CA ASP A 158 -3.04 7.52 -34.72
C ASP A 158 -2.30 6.32 -34.09
N HIS A 159 -1.08 5.97 -34.55
CA HIS A 159 -0.32 4.82 -34.03
C HIS A 159 1.06 5.23 -33.53
N VAL A 160 1.29 4.91 -32.26
CA VAL A 160 2.58 5.12 -31.61
C VAL A 160 3.19 3.79 -31.20
N VAL A 161 4.46 3.62 -31.54
CA VAL A 161 5.23 2.47 -31.11
C VAL A 161 6.16 2.89 -30.00
N VAL A 162 5.93 2.29 -28.84
CA VAL A 162 6.77 2.47 -27.66
C VAL A 162 7.75 1.31 -27.62
N THR A 163 9.04 1.65 -27.72
CA THR A 163 10.12 0.67 -27.59
C THR A 163 10.74 0.82 -26.23
N THR A 164 10.70 -0.28 -25.47
CA THR A 164 11.39 -0.42 -24.18
C THR A 164 12.54 -1.43 -24.34
N PRO A 165 13.50 -1.49 -23.40
CA PRO A 165 14.60 -2.45 -23.48
C PRO A 165 14.17 -3.94 -23.45
N SER A 166 12.92 -4.25 -23.13
CA SER A 166 12.45 -5.64 -22.95
C SER A 166 11.31 -6.03 -23.88
N VAL A 167 10.48 -5.07 -24.32
CA VAL A 167 9.33 -5.32 -25.20
C VAL A 167 9.08 -4.12 -26.12
N LYS A 168 8.62 -4.39 -27.34
CA LYS A 168 8.11 -3.40 -28.29
C LYS A 168 6.61 -3.63 -28.46
N TYR A 169 5.80 -2.59 -28.27
CA TYR A 169 4.35 -2.67 -28.45
C TYR A 169 3.78 -1.40 -29.09
N SER A 170 2.65 -1.55 -29.77
CA SER A 170 1.93 -0.47 -30.47
C SER A 170 0.68 -0.06 -29.70
N VAL A 171 0.43 1.24 -29.63
CA VAL A 171 -0.75 1.84 -29.04
C VAL A 171 -1.47 2.66 -30.10
N ASN A 172 -2.78 2.46 -30.22
CA ASN A 172 -3.65 3.31 -31.03
C ASN A 172 -4.14 4.44 -30.13
N ILE A 173 -3.89 5.68 -30.53
CA ILE A 173 -4.32 6.89 -29.82
C ILE A 173 -5.76 7.23 -30.23
#